data_AF-A0A8C7WT31-F1
#
_entry.id   AF-A0A8C7WT31-F1
#
_cell.length_a   1.000
_cell.length_b   1.000
_cell.length_c   1.000
_cell.angle_alpha   90.00
_cell.angle_beta   90.00
_cell.angle_gamma   90.00
#
_symmetry.space_group_name_H-M   'P 1'
#
loop_
_entity.id
_entity.type
_entity.pdbx_description
1 polymer ?
#
loop_
_entity_poly.entity_id
_entity_poly.type
_entity_poly.pdbx_seq_one_letter_code
_entity_poly.pdbx_strand_id
1 'polypeptide(L)'
;MVKEDGNNNFVGSVVTNKCSRHCLGLLTFHSGAAGDRIHLSQDGLQAERIGDTFRDGLVFTSRPVRVQERVHVRVQKEELFKWQGAMRIGFTSVPPSDRSLPLPRMAIPNLTQKPGHWAAPVPESQCSAGSELVFWVSAGGNIYMECGNMRDKLLSGVDLSQPLWAMIDIYGQTRSIFLLGRFVTFTMYLTCTCFSYSLFKFTILQKL
;
A
#
# COMPACT_ATOMS: atom_id res chain seq x y z
N MET A 1 4.27 -29.66 -61.15
CA MET A 1 5.20 -29.24 -60.08
C MET A 1 4.42 -28.39 -59.12
N VAL A 2 4.05 -28.97 -57.97
CA VAL A 2 3.28 -28.33 -56.90
C VAL A 2 4.19 -27.32 -56.19
N LYS A 3 3.65 -26.14 -55.86
CA LYS A 3 4.03 -25.42 -54.65
C LYS A 3 2.74 -24.89 -54.01
N GLU A 4 2.44 -25.48 -52.85
CA GLU A 4 1.53 -24.98 -51.84
C GLU A 4 2.12 -23.75 -51.13
N ASP A 5 1.24 -22.96 -50.53
CA ASP A 5 1.27 -22.46 -49.13
C ASP A 5 0.29 -21.26 -49.08
N GLY A 6 -0.83 -21.28 -48.36
CA GLY A 6 -0.99 -21.55 -46.93
C GLY A 6 -1.43 -20.22 -46.27
N ASN A 7 -2.72 -19.89 -46.23
CA ASN A 7 -3.72 -20.20 -45.19
C ASN A 7 -3.71 -19.27 -43.95
N ASN A 8 -4.93 -18.86 -43.59
CA ASN A 8 -5.44 -18.47 -42.26
C ASN A 8 -5.06 -17.14 -41.59
N ASN A 9 -5.95 -16.16 -41.79
CA ASN A 9 -6.22 -15.09 -40.82
C ASN A 9 -6.92 -15.66 -39.58
N PHE A 10 -6.15 -15.98 -38.55
CA PHE A 10 -6.65 -16.35 -37.23
C PHE A 10 -6.99 -15.08 -36.45
N VAL A 11 -8.28 -14.80 -36.28
CA VAL A 11 -8.80 -13.78 -35.37
C VAL A 11 -8.46 -14.20 -33.94
N GLY A 12 -7.42 -13.59 -33.37
CA GLY A 12 -7.06 -13.80 -31.96
C GLY A 12 -8.12 -13.18 -31.05
N SER A 13 -8.97 -14.03 -30.45
CA SER A 13 -9.83 -13.59 -29.35
C SER A 13 -8.95 -13.20 -28.17
N VAL A 14 -9.06 -11.95 -27.71
CA VAL A 14 -8.46 -11.51 -26.46
C VAL A 14 -9.06 -12.34 -25.32
N VAL A 15 -8.29 -13.30 -24.82
CA VAL A 15 -8.63 -14.06 -23.62
C VAL A 15 -8.53 -13.11 -22.44
N THR A 16 -9.66 -12.52 -22.02
CA THR A 16 -9.74 -11.86 -20.73
C THR A 16 -9.75 -12.96 -19.67
N ASN A 17 -8.59 -13.24 -19.08
CA ASN A 17 -8.52 -14.07 -17.89
C ASN A 17 -9.27 -13.35 -16.76
N LYS A 18 -10.54 -13.70 -16.58
CA LYS A 18 -11.33 -13.25 -15.43
C LYS A 18 -10.81 -13.99 -14.21
N CYS A 19 -9.86 -13.39 -13.50
CA CYS A 19 -9.55 -13.79 -12.15
C CYS A 19 -10.83 -13.75 -11.30
N SER A 20 -10.97 -14.70 -10.37
CA SER A 20 -12.15 -14.87 -9.52
C SER A 20 -12.58 -13.56 -8.85
N ARG A 21 -13.85 -13.44 -8.45
CA ARG A 21 -14.40 -12.28 -7.70
C ARG A 21 -13.65 -11.94 -6.39
N HIS A 22 -12.71 -12.79 -5.96
CA HIS A 22 -11.86 -12.58 -4.79
C HIS A 22 -10.45 -12.05 -5.12
N CYS A 23 -10.04 -12.08 -6.39
CA CYS A 23 -8.78 -11.52 -6.84
C CYS A 23 -8.91 -10.00 -6.91
N LEU A 24 -8.66 -9.34 -5.80
CA LEU A 24 -8.74 -7.88 -5.64
C LEU A 24 -7.74 -7.09 -6.54
N GLY A 25 -7.10 -7.70 -7.55
CA GLY A 25 -6.09 -7.08 -8.41
C GLY A 25 -4.74 -6.84 -7.72
N LEU A 26 -3.70 -6.59 -8.52
CA LEU A 26 -2.39 -6.19 -8.01
C LEU A 26 -2.53 -4.87 -7.21
N LEU A 27 -1.77 -4.71 -6.13
CA LEU A 27 -1.69 -3.44 -5.41
C LEU A 27 -0.44 -2.70 -5.90
N THR A 28 -0.65 -1.54 -6.52
CA THR A 28 0.39 -0.63 -7.02
C THR A 28 0.15 0.77 -6.46
N PHE A 29 1.06 1.71 -6.70
CA PHE A 29 0.81 3.14 -6.52
C PHE A 29 -0.06 3.69 -7.65
N HIS A 30 -0.93 4.64 -7.33
CA HIS A 30 -1.79 5.31 -8.29
C HIS A 30 -0.99 6.29 -9.15
N SER A 31 -0.89 6.04 -10.46
CA SER A 31 -0.05 6.82 -11.38
C SER A 31 -0.49 8.28 -11.54
N GLY A 32 -1.79 8.57 -11.46
CA GLY A 32 -2.34 9.92 -11.64
C GLY A 32 -2.41 10.76 -10.36
N ALA A 33 -1.99 10.24 -9.20
CA ALA A 33 -2.12 10.91 -7.92
C ALA A 33 -0.85 10.72 -7.09
N ALA A 34 0.20 11.42 -7.47
CA ALA A 34 1.48 11.43 -6.77
C ALA A 34 1.91 12.87 -6.50
N GLY A 35 2.69 13.07 -5.44
CA GLY A 35 3.24 14.38 -5.10
C GLY A 35 4.20 14.87 -6.17
N ASP A 36 4.34 16.19 -6.28
CA ASP A 36 5.15 16.85 -7.33
C ASP A 36 6.63 16.43 -7.31
N ARG A 37 7.10 15.89 -6.19
CA ARG A 37 8.48 15.41 -6.02
C ARG A 37 8.55 13.89 -6.03
N ILE A 38 7.53 13.17 -6.48
CA ILE A 38 7.57 11.72 -6.60
C ILE A 38 7.82 11.29 -8.04
N HIS A 39 8.79 10.41 -8.21
CA HIS A 39 8.97 9.59 -9.40
C HIS A 39 8.50 8.16 -9.10
N LEU A 40 7.49 7.70 -9.83
CA LEU A 40 7.01 6.32 -9.76
C LEU A 40 7.73 5.46 -10.79
N SER A 41 8.04 4.21 -10.44
CA SER A 41 8.49 3.22 -11.42
C SER A 41 7.37 2.86 -12.41
N GLN A 42 7.76 2.31 -13.57
CA GLN A 42 6.81 1.94 -14.63
C GLN A 42 5.79 0.87 -14.20
N ASP A 43 6.18 -0.04 -13.31
CA ASP A 43 5.30 -1.06 -12.71
C ASP A 43 4.43 -0.50 -11.57
N GLY A 44 4.65 0.75 -11.15
CA GLY A 44 3.96 1.38 -10.04
C GLY A 44 4.27 0.76 -8.67
N LEU A 45 5.37 0.02 -8.52
CA LEU A 45 5.74 -0.62 -7.25
C LEU A 45 6.74 0.20 -6.44
N GLN A 46 7.48 1.11 -7.07
CA GLN A 46 8.45 1.98 -6.39
C GLN A 46 8.01 3.43 -6.47
N ALA A 47 8.18 4.14 -5.36
CA ALA A 47 8.02 5.57 -5.28
C ALA A 47 9.29 6.17 -4.69
N GLU A 48 9.93 7.07 -5.44
CA GLU A 48 11.14 7.78 -5.01
C GLU A 48 10.87 9.28 -5.00
N ARG A 49 11.13 9.91 -3.86
CA ARG A 49 11.14 11.36 -3.78
C ARG A 49 12.36 11.86 -4.56
N ILE A 50 12.24 12.94 -5.34
CA ILE A 50 13.32 13.52 -6.16
C ILE A 50 13.67 14.94 -5.72
N GLY A 51 14.88 15.38 -6.07
CA GLY A 51 15.40 16.70 -5.69
C GLY A 51 15.82 16.83 -4.22
N ASP A 52 16.30 18.02 -3.85
CA ASP A 52 16.76 18.35 -2.51
C ASP A 52 15.63 18.95 -1.66
N THR A 53 14.79 18.08 -1.11
CA THR A 53 13.59 18.44 -0.33
C THR A 53 13.33 17.35 0.71
N PHE A 54 12.36 17.54 1.60
CA PHE A 54 11.92 16.54 2.58
C PHE A 54 10.42 16.25 2.52
N ARG A 55 9.71 16.85 1.55
CA ARG A 55 8.24 16.87 1.45
C ARG A 55 7.78 16.73 0.00
N ASP A 56 6.49 16.96 -0.24
CA ASP A 56 5.83 16.81 -1.53
C ASP A 56 5.89 15.35 -2.04
N GLY A 57 5.86 14.41 -1.07
CA GLY A 57 6.12 12.98 -1.26
C GLY A 57 4.89 12.07 -1.18
N LEU A 58 3.68 12.63 -1.36
CA LEU A 58 2.44 11.88 -1.21
C LEU A 58 2.26 10.83 -2.31
N VAL A 59 1.82 9.64 -1.91
CA VAL A 59 1.39 8.57 -2.81
C VAL A 59 0.17 7.85 -2.24
N PHE A 60 -0.62 7.27 -3.14
CA PHE A 60 -1.80 6.49 -2.79
C PHE A 60 -1.78 5.13 -3.49
N THR A 61 -2.48 4.15 -2.93
CA THR A 61 -2.69 2.88 -3.63
C THR A 61 -3.56 3.08 -4.89
N SER A 62 -3.37 2.24 -5.90
CA SER A 62 -4.10 2.30 -7.17
C SER A 62 -5.57 1.91 -7.06
N ARG A 63 -5.96 1.27 -5.96
CA ARG A 63 -7.33 0.85 -5.65
C ARG A 63 -7.61 0.91 -4.13
N PRO A 64 -8.88 0.80 -3.73
CA PRO A 64 -9.21 0.65 -2.32
C PRO A 64 -8.60 -0.62 -1.72
N VAL A 65 -8.19 -0.53 -0.46
CA VAL A 65 -7.76 -1.63 0.40
C VAL A 65 -8.88 -2.01 1.36
N ARG A 66 -9.10 -3.32 1.57
CA ARG A 66 -10.12 -3.81 2.51
C ARG A 66 -9.68 -3.56 3.95
N VAL A 67 -10.66 -3.50 4.84
CA VAL A 67 -10.40 -3.60 6.29
C VAL A 67 -9.67 -4.91 6.58
N GLN A 68 -8.66 -4.88 7.45
CA GLN A 68 -7.69 -5.95 7.72
C GLN A 68 -6.78 -6.36 6.54
N GLU A 69 -6.86 -5.70 5.39
CA GLU A 69 -5.88 -5.89 4.30
C GLU A 69 -4.55 -5.23 4.72
N ARG A 70 -3.48 -6.02 4.70
CA ARG A 70 -2.15 -5.60 5.11
C ARG A 70 -1.38 -5.08 3.91
N VAL A 71 -1.00 -3.81 3.96
CA VAL A 71 -0.16 -3.15 2.96
C VAL A 71 1.30 -3.32 3.38
N HIS A 72 2.10 -3.96 2.54
CA HIS A 72 3.49 -4.29 2.84
C HIS A 72 4.45 -3.42 2.04
N VAL A 73 5.27 -2.63 2.73
CA VAL A 73 6.22 -1.71 2.12
C VAL A 73 7.63 -1.96 2.66
N ARG A 74 8.63 -1.76 1.81
CA ARG A 74 10.04 -1.76 2.19
C ARG A 74 10.62 -0.37 1.97
N VAL A 75 11.37 0.15 2.94
CA VAL A 75 12.18 1.34 2.73
C VAL A 75 13.41 0.96 1.90
N GLN A 76 13.59 1.62 0.76
CA GLN A 76 14.70 1.33 -0.16
C GLN A 76 15.88 2.29 0.05
N LYS A 77 15.59 3.57 0.25
CA LYS A 77 16.60 4.62 0.39
C LYS A 77 16.22 5.57 1.52
N GLU A 78 17.23 6.10 2.18
CA GLU A 78 17.10 7.13 3.20
C GLU A 78 18.20 8.21 3.09
N GLU A 79 17.91 9.40 3.62
CA GLU A 79 18.80 10.56 3.69
C GLU A 79 19.10 10.88 5.16
N LEU A 80 19.86 9.99 5.84
CA LEU A 80 20.23 10.14 7.25
C LEU A 80 20.91 11.48 7.53
N PHE A 81 20.65 12.05 8.71
CA PHE A 81 21.23 13.30 9.23
C PHE A 81 20.92 14.57 8.43
N LYS A 82 20.23 14.47 7.29
CA LYS A 82 19.88 15.62 6.44
C LYS A 82 18.54 16.25 6.82
N TRP A 83 17.58 15.41 7.19
CA TRP A 83 16.21 15.82 7.51
C TRP A 83 15.78 15.24 8.85
N GLN A 84 14.81 15.88 9.49
CA GLN A 84 14.15 15.33 10.67
C GLN A 84 12.82 14.70 10.28
N GLY A 85 12.41 13.67 11.02
CA GLY A 85 11.26 12.83 10.72
C GLY A 85 11.52 11.78 9.65
N ALA A 86 10.56 10.88 9.51
CA ALA A 86 10.50 9.86 8.48
C ALA A 86 9.09 9.82 7.86
N MET A 87 8.82 8.83 7.00
CA MET A 87 7.53 8.73 6.33
C MET A 87 6.34 8.69 7.29
N ARG A 88 5.18 9.10 6.76
CA ARG A 88 3.89 8.97 7.45
C ARG A 88 3.01 8.01 6.68
N ILE A 89 2.19 7.25 7.39
CA ILE A 89 1.28 6.28 6.81
C ILE A 89 -0.14 6.50 7.31
N GLY A 90 -1.10 6.07 6.50
CA GLY A 90 -2.49 6.03 6.90
C GLY A 90 -3.43 5.72 5.76
N PHE A 91 -4.64 6.26 5.85
CA PHE A 91 -5.73 5.96 4.93
C PHE A 91 -6.53 7.20 4.56
N THR A 92 -7.18 7.15 3.41
CA THR A 92 -8.08 8.18 2.92
C THR A 92 -9.34 7.55 2.35
N SER A 93 -10.50 8.15 2.60
CA SER A 93 -11.75 7.82 1.89
C SER A 93 -11.97 8.63 0.62
N VAL A 94 -11.16 9.68 0.41
CA VAL A 94 -11.17 10.45 -0.84
C VAL A 94 -10.43 9.67 -1.94
N PRO A 95 -11.10 9.34 -3.07
CA PRO A 95 -10.49 8.60 -4.17
C PRO A 95 -9.27 9.35 -4.76
N PRO A 96 -8.17 8.65 -5.10
CA PRO A 96 -7.02 9.28 -5.75
C PRO A 96 -7.35 9.92 -7.10
N SER A 97 -8.32 9.37 -7.85
CA SER A 97 -8.81 9.89 -9.13
C SER A 97 -9.45 11.28 -9.04
N ASP A 98 -9.97 11.63 -7.86
CA ASP A 98 -10.76 12.85 -7.66
C ASP A 98 -9.87 14.02 -7.17
N ARG A 99 -8.57 13.79 -7.04
CA ARG A 99 -7.62 14.77 -6.53
C ARG A 99 -7.16 15.70 -7.66
N SER A 100 -7.25 17.00 -7.41
CA SER A 100 -6.62 18.00 -8.26
C SER A 100 -5.12 18.09 -7.97
N LEU A 101 -4.31 18.15 -9.03
CA LEU A 101 -2.87 18.40 -8.95
C LEU A 101 -2.59 19.92 -9.02
N PRO A 102 -1.53 20.42 -8.37
CA PRO A 102 -0.58 19.69 -7.52
C PRO A 102 -1.23 19.23 -6.20
N LEU A 103 -0.75 18.12 -5.66
CA LEU A 103 -1.22 17.64 -4.36
C LEU A 103 -0.76 18.59 -3.22
N PRO A 104 -1.44 18.58 -2.07
CA PRO A 104 -0.92 19.23 -0.87
C PRO A 104 0.48 18.74 -0.50
N ARG A 105 1.28 19.61 0.11
CA ARG A 105 2.71 19.33 0.33
C ARG A 105 3.03 18.15 1.25
N MET A 106 2.10 17.81 2.14
CA MET A 106 2.29 16.81 3.20
C MET A 106 0.97 16.15 3.58
N ALA A 107 1.02 14.94 4.14
CA ALA A 107 -0.15 14.33 4.77
C ALA A 107 -0.54 15.09 6.04
N ILE A 108 0.45 15.36 6.91
CA ILE A 108 0.26 16.05 8.18
C ILE A 108 0.94 17.43 8.10
N PRO A 109 0.24 18.55 8.37
CA PRO A 109 -1.19 18.63 8.71
C PRO A 109 -2.12 18.74 7.49
N ASN A 110 -1.60 18.95 6.25
CA ASN A 110 -2.41 19.49 5.16
C ASN A 110 -3.56 18.59 4.70
N LEU A 111 -3.38 17.26 4.66
CA LEU A 111 -4.46 16.34 4.35
C LEU A 111 -5.28 15.99 5.59
N THR A 112 -4.66 15.75 6.73
CA THR A 112 -5.37 15.36 7.97
C THR A 112 -6.26 16.47 8.55
N GLN A 113 -6.08 17.72 8.12
CA GLN A 113 -7.01 18.82 8.42
C GLN A 113 -8.29 18.78 7.57
N LYS A 114 -8.34 17.94 6.53
CA LYS A 114 -9.50 17.77 5.67
C LYS A 114 -10.24 16.47 6.04
N PRO A 115 -11.59 16.46 5.99
CA PRO A 115 -12.36 15.24 6.22
C PRO A 115 -11.91 14.08 5.33
N GLY A 116 -12.05 12.86 5.82
CA GLY A 116 -11.73 11.65 5.06
C GLY A 116 -10.24 11.31 4.95
N HIS A 117 -9.38 11.86 5.82
CA HIS A 117 -7.94 11.60 5.82
C HIS A 117 -7.42 11.32 7.23
N TRP A 118 -6.67 10.24 7.37
CA TRP A 118 -6.11 9.80 8.64
C TRP A 118 -4.66 9.38 8.42
N ALA A 119 -3.72 9.96 9.16
CA ALA A 119 -2.29 9.63 9.04
C ALA A 119 -1.57 9.77 10.38
N ALA A 120 -0.50 9.00 10.53
CA ALA A 120 0.41 9.08 11.67
C ALA A 120 1.87 8.97 11.20
N PRO A 121 2.81 9.60 11.92
CA PRO A 121 4.23 9.42 11.65
C PRO A 121 4.67 7.99 11.99
N VAL A 122 5.57 7.44 11.18
CA VAL A 122 6.29 6.21 11.52
C VAL A 122 7.54 6.60 12.31
N PRO A 123 7.89 5.90 13.41
CA PRO A 123 9.13 6.12 14.13
C PRO A 123 10.35 6.06 13.20
N GLU A 124 11.25 7.04 13.31
CA GLU A 124 12.45 7.11 12.46
C GLU A 124 13.30 5.84 12.53
N SER A 125 13.41 5.24 13.73
CA SER A 125 14.13 3.99 13.97
C SER A 125 13.60 2.78 13.20
N GLN A 126 12.39 2.86 12.66
CA GLN A 126 11.77 1.81 11.86
C GLN A 126 11.84 2.12 10.35
N CYS A 127 12.42 3.25 9.96
CA CYS A 127 12.48 3.74 8.58
C CYS A 127 13.87 3.65 7.95
N SER A 128 14.77 2.84 8.51
CA SER A 128 16.07 2.55 7.90
C SER A 128 15.97 1.84 6.56
N ALA A 129 16.95 2.03 5.68
CA ALA A 129 17.01 1.30 4.42
C ALA A 129 17.04 -0.22 4.66
N GLY A 130 16.16 -0.94 3.97
CA GLY A 130 15.94 -2.39 4.17
C GLY A 130 14.81 -2.74 5.13
N SER A 131 14.33 -1.80 5.96
CA SER A 131 13.21 -2.03 6.86
C SER A 131 11.93 -2.37 6.09
N GLU A 132 11.22 -3.39 6.58
CA GLU A 132 9.93 -3.83 6.07
C GLU A 132 8.83 -3.53 7.07
N LEU A 133 7.79 -2.86 6.58
CA LEU A 133 6.69 -2.33 7.37
C LEU A 133 5.38 -2.82 6.80
N VAL A 134 4.53 -3.34 7.68
CA VAL A 134 3.21 -3.82 7.33
C VAL A 134 2.18 -3.00 8.08
N PHE A 135 1.26 -2.33 7.39
CA PHE A 135 0.22 -1.54 8.04
C PHE A 135 -1.17 -1.84 7.50
N TRP A 136 -2.17 -1.66 8.36
CA TRP A 136 -3.57 -1.95 8.04
C TRP A 136 -4.51 -1.17 8.95
N VAL A 137 -5.77 -1.09 8.53
CA VAL A 137 -6.87 -0.60 9.37
C VAL A 137 -7.67 -1.80 9.91
N SER A 138 -7.95 -1.81 11.21
CA SER A 138 -8.75 -2.84 11.85
C SER A 138 -10.25 -2.58 11.73
N ALA A 139 -11.07 -3.59 12.02
CA ALA A 139 -12.53 -3.46 12.04
C ALA A 139 -13.06 -2.43 13.06
N GLY A 140 -12.25 -2.06 14.06
CA GLY A 140 -12.58 -1.00 15.01
C GLY A 140 -12.10 0.39 14.60
N GLY A 141 -11.69 0.60 13.34
CA GLY A 141 -11.21 1.89 12.84
C GLY A 141 -9.86 2.31 13.42
N ASN A 142 -9.01 1.34 13.78
CA ASN A 142 -7.67 1.60 14.31
C ASN A 142 -6.61 1.29 13.26
N ILE A 143 -5.64 2.20 13.08
CA ILE A 143 -4.47 1.98 12.24
C ILE A 143 -3.40 1.26 13.07
N TYR A 144 -2.97 0.10 12.59
CA TYR A 144 -1.85 -0.63 13.13
C TYR A 144 -0.71 -0.71 12.14
N MET A 145 0.49 -0.91 12.67
CA MET A 145 1.69 -1.15 11.91
C MET A 145 2.55 -2.19 12.62
N GLU A 146 3.22 -3.04 11.85
CA GLU A 146 4.20 -4.03 12.29
C GLU A 146 5.54 -3.74 11.61
N CYS A 147 6.62 -3.80 12.39
CA CYS A 147 8.01 -3.68 11.92
C CYS A 147 8.85 -4.72 12.66
N GLY A 148 9.31 -5.75 11.97
CA GLY A 148 9.96 -6.91 12.62
C GLY A 148 9.03 -7.53 13.68
N ASN A 149 9.44 -7.49 14.95
CA ASN A 149 8.68 -8.04 16.08
C ASN A 149 7.81 -6.99 16.81
N MET A 150 7.90 -5.72 16.41
CA MET A 150 7.13 -4.64 17.00
C MET A 150 5.77 -4.50 16.33
N ARG A 151 4.73 -4.27 17.13
CA ARG A 151 3.39 -3.94 16.64
C ARG A 151 2.87 -2.72 17.38
N ASP A 152 2.62 -1.66 16.63
CA ASP A 152 2.21 -0.37 17.15
C ASP A 152 0.78 -0.04 16.69
N LYS A 153 -0.01 0.55 17.60
CA LYS A 153 -1.28 1.19 17.26
C LYS A 153 -1.00 2.67 17.04
N LEU A 154 -1.10 3.14 15.80
CA LEU A 154 -0.69 4.50 15.44
C LEU A 154 -1.81 5.53 15.59
N LEU A 155 -3.05 5.14 15.29
CA LEU A 155 -4.19 6.07 15.26
C LEU A 155 -5.52 5.32 15.46
N SER A 156 -6.53 6.04 15.94
CA SER A 156 -7.93 5.59 16.06
C SER A 156 -8.87 6.55 15.34
N GLY A 157 -10.08 6.09 15.05
CA GLY A 157 -11.16 6.94 14.53
C GLY A 157 -11.20 7.02 13.00
N VAL A 158 -10.65 6.02 12.30
CA VAL A 158 -10.85 5.89 10.86
C VAL A 158 -12.32 5.54 10.59
N ASP A 159 -12.99 6.32 9.77
CA ASP A 159 -14.34 6.02 9.31
C ASP A 159 -14.29 4.90 8.25
N LEU A 160 -15.01 3.81 8.52
CA LEU A 160 -15.06 2.61 7.68
C LEU A 160 -16.31 2.58 6.80
N SER A 161 -17.12 3.65 6.79
CA SER A 161 -18.35 3.72 6.00
C SER A 161 -18.11 3.80 4.50
N GLN A 162 -16.90 4.22 4.08
CA GLN A 162 -16.49 4.39 2.70
C GLN A 162 -15.30 3.49 2.33
N PRO A 163 -15.08 3.19 1.04
CA PRO A 163 -13.84 2.57 0.58
C PRO A 163 -12.62 3.39 1.01
N LEU A 164 -11.54 2.70 1.40
CA LEU A 164 -10.32 3.34 1.87
C LEU A 164 -9.17 3.04 0.91
N TRP A 165 -8.35 4.04 0.63
CA TRP A 165 -7.06 3.88 -0.04
C TRP A 165 -5.94 4.04 0.98
N ALA A 166 -4.87 3.25 0.83
CA ALA A 166 -3.68 3.49 1.63
C ALA A 166 -3.00 4.76 1.13
N MET A 167 -2.58 5.60 2.06
CA MET A 167 -1.94 6.88 1.83
C MET A 167 -0.60 6.88 2.53
N ILE A 168 0.47 7.21 1.81
CA ILE A 168 1.84 7.28 2.35
C ILE A 168 2.43 8.63 1.95
N ASP A 169 3.07 9.30 2.90
CA ASP A 169 3.82 10.54 2.69
C ASP A 169 5.31 10.22 2.84
N ILE A 170 6.03 10.14 1.72
CA ILE A 170 7.48 9.92 1.68
C ILE A 170 8.16 11.22 2.15
N TYR A 171 8.34 11.29 3.47
CA TYR A 171 8.71 12.49 4.20
C TYR A 171 10.06 12.33 4.91
N GLY A 172 10.75 13.46 5.10
CA GLY A 172 11.93 13.54 5.94
C GLY A 172 13.06 12.68 5.39
N GLN A 173 13.63 11.85 6.26
CA GLN A 173 14.74 10.95 5.94
C GLN A 173 14.34 9.86 4.96
N THR A 174 13.07 9.46 4.87
CA THR A 174 12.66 8.44 3.90
C THR A 174 12.72 9.00 2.48
N ARG A 175 13.52 8.37 1.61
CA ARG A 175 13.76 8.82 0.24
C ARG A 175 13.02 8.00 -0.80
N SER A 176 12.99 6.67 -0.66
CA SER A 176 12.18 5.83 -1.52
C SER A 176 11.65 4.61 -0.78
N ILE A 177 10.50 4.13 -1.27
CA ILE A 177 9.85 2.92 -0.78
C ILE A 177 9.49 2.01 -1.96
N PHE A 178 9.40 0.72 -1.66
CA PHE A 178 8.91 -0.31 -2.57
C PHE A 178 7.69 -1.00 -1.97
N LEU A 179 6.63 -1.12 -2.74
CA LEU A 179 5.42 -1.83 -2.37
C LEU A 179 5.61 -3.32 -2.67
N LEU A 180 5.81 -4.11 -1.61
CA LEU A 180 5.98 -5.56 -1.69
C LEU A 180 4.67 -6.30 -1.95
N GLY A 181 3.56 -5.57 -1.98
CA GLY A 181 2.22 -6.08 -2.22
C GLY A 181 1.39 -6.08 -0.95
N ARG A 182 0.67 -7.18 -0.73
CA ARG A 182 -0.36 -7.25 0.30
C ARG A 182 -0.71 -8.67 0.69
N PHE A 183 -1.37 -8.82 1.84
CA PHE A 183 -1.97 -10.08 2.26
C PHE A 183 -3.13 -9.82 3.25
N VAL A 184 -3.99 -10.81 3.43
CA VAL A 184 -5.04 -10.79 4.47
C VAL A 184 -4.74 -11.91 5.44
N THR A 185 -4.56 -11.57 6.72
CA THR A 185 -4.40 -12.59 7.76
C THR A 185 -5.77 -13.12 8.16
N PHE A 186 -6.14 -14.32 7.70
CA PHE A 186 -7.28 -15.05 8.24
C PHE A 186 -6.84 -15.83 9.48
N THR A 187 -7.53 -15.65 10.60
CA THR A 187 -7.46 -16.60 11.72
C THR A 187 -8.63 -17.56 11.55
N MET A 188 -8.38 -18.74 11.02
CA MET A 188 -9.36 -19.83 11.04
C MET A 188 -9.27 -20.55 12.39
N TYR A 189 -10.40 -20.66 13.08
CA TYR A 189 -10.55 -21.57 14.19
C TYR A 189 -11.13 -22.88 13.64
N LEU A 190 -10.32 -23.93 13.48
CA LEU A 190 -10.88 -25.27 13.27
C LEU A 190 -11.34 -25.79 14.64
N THR A 191 -12.66 -25.85 14.84
CA THR A 191 -13.21 -26.64 15.94
C THR A 191 -13.21 -28.11 15.49
N CYS A 192 -12.16 -28.84 15.86
CA CYS A 192 -12.20 -30.30 15.78
C CYS A 192 -12.88 -30.82 17.05
N THR A 193 -14.03 -31.48 16.92
CA THR A 193 -14.77 -32.04 18.06
C THR A 193 -14.16 -33.33 18.62
N CYS A 194 -12.95 -33.71 18.21
CA CYS A 194 -12.21 -34.82 18.80
C CYS A 194 -10.75 -34.41 19.09
N PHE A 195 -10.38 -34.52 20.36
CA PHE A 195 -9.04 -34.36 20.96
C PHE A 195 -8.43 -32.95 21.02
N SER A 196 -8.30 -32.44 22.26
CA SER A 196 -7.39 -31.40 22.77
C SER A 196 -7.23 -30.11 21.95
N TYR A 197 -7.65 -28.99 22.54
CA TYR A 197 -7.46 -27.63 22.02
C TYR A 197 -5.97 -27.34 21.74
N SER A 198 -5.57 -27.33 20.47
CA SER A 198 -4.33 -26.68 20.03
C SER A 198 -4.67 -25.54 19.07
N LEU A 199 -4.28 -24.32 19.46
CA LEU A 199 -4.33 -23.16 18.56
C LEU A 199 -3.26 -23.31 17.49
N PHE A 200 -3.67 -23.64 16.27
CA PHE A 200 -2.82 -23.50 15.10
C PHE A 200 -3.11 -22.16 14.41
N LYS A 201 -2.19 -21.20 14.55
CA LYS A 201 -2.23 -19.92 13.82
C LYS A 201 -1.67 -20.14 12.42
N PHE A 202 -2.53 -20.36 11.43
CA PHE A 202 -2.12 -20.37 10.02
C PHE A 202 -2.12 -18.95 9.47
N THR A 203 -0.94 -18.40 9.19
CA THR A 203 -0.80 -17.20 8.34
C THR A 203 -0.84 -17.65 6.88
N ILE A 204 -1.94 -17.43 6.18
CA ILE A 204 -1.95 -17.58 4.73
C ILE A 204 -1.23 -16.37 4.14
N LEU A 205 0.06 -16.55 3.84
CA LEU A 205 0.82 -15.67 2.96
C LEU A 205 0.35 -15.93 1.51
N GLN A 206 -0.78 -15.36 1.11
CA GLN A 206 -1.06 -15.24 -0.31
C GLN A 206 -0.14 -14.16 -0.89
N LYS A 207 1.08 -14.56 -1.26
CA LYS A 207 1.81 -13.87 -2.33
C LYS A 207 1.05 -14.22 -3.62
N LEU A 208 0.26 -13.28 -4.11
CA LEU A 208 -0.36 -13.34 -5.44
C LEU A 208 0.50 -12.55 -6.42
#